data_AF-A0A444HJS8-F1
#
_entry.id   AF-A0A444HJS8-F1
#
_cell.length_a   1.000
_cell.length_b   1.000
_cell.length_c   1.000
_cell.angle_alpha   90.00
_cell.angle_beta   90.00
_cell.angle_gamma   90.00
#
_symmetry.space_group_name_H-M   'P 1'
#
loop_
_entity.id
_entity.type
_entity.pdbx_description
1 polymer ?
#
loop_
_entity_poly.entity_id
_entity_poly.type
_entity_poly.pdbx_seq_one_letter_code
_entity_poly.pdbx_strand_id
1 'polypeptide(L)'
;MNADQNADRNKGPELNSYDVAGSLETNIADGFTLVAVGDLIVSRRLTNGSHPGFAQVVEILRTADVTFGNLETNIFDIRSFEGSPQAEYGGAYHVSLPETGPDLRTMGFNLVSYANNHAFDWGVEGMRLTCRALEENGIAYAGVGENLSQAGAARFVETSKGRVGLVSSASTFTPMSRACDAVGEAPGRPGINTLRLERSIVVEPKMLDSLRMVRDSLPNFGRSGRQSDNVKVANVTFRAGERPGYSYEPNPKDVANILRNIRRGKQFSDFCIFTNHGHEPGNWSEEPADYEREFAHQTVDAGADAY
;
A
#
# COMPACT_ATOMS: atom_id res chain seq x y z
N MET A 1 -7.27 -34.89 54.63
CA MET A 1 -8.02 -34.53 53.41
C MET A 1 -7.72 -33.07 53.12
N ASN A 2 -6.76 -32.80 52.22
CA ASN A 2 -6.50 -31.46 51.70
C ASN A 2 -6.54 -31.59 50.18
N ALA A 3 -7.62 -31.09 49.59
CA ALA A 3 -7.77 -30.88 48.16
C ALA A 3 -7.69 -29.37 47.95
N ASP A 4 -6.54 -28.86 47.49
CA ASP A 4 -6.41 -27.61 46.74
C ASP A 4 -4.93 -27.27 46.54
N GLN A 5 -4.27 -27.92 45.58
CA GLN A 5 -3.05 -27.43 44.90
C GLN A 5 -2.84 -28.22 43.61
N ASN A 6 -3.61 -27.96 42.54
CA ASN A 6 -3.19 -28.29 41.16
C ASN A 6 -4.17 -27.73 40.12
N ALA A 7 -4.33 -26.41 40.08
CA ALA A 7 -5.08 -25.74 39.03
C ALA A 7 -4.33 -24.51 38.51
N ASP A 8 -3.05 -24.66 38.11
CA ASP A 8 -2.46 -23.65 37.21
C ASP A 8 -1.21 -24.11 36.43
N ARG A 9 -1.18 -25.37 35.98
CA ARG A 9 -0.11 -25.86 35.09
C ARG A 9 -0.70 -26.57 33.87
N ASN A 10 -1.42 -25.82 33.04
CA ASN A 10 -1.58 -26.18 31.64
C ASN A 10 -2.13 -25.00 30.83
N LYS A 11 -1.27 -24.03 30.52
CA LYS A 11 -1.43 -23.23 29.30
C LYS A 11 -0.21 -23.53 28.43
N GLY A 12 -0.35 -24.53 27.55
CA GLY A 12 0.57 -24.68 26.43
C GLY A 12 0.53 -23.42 25.56
N PRO A 13 1.57 -23.16 24.74
CA PRO A 13 1.58 -21.99 23.86
C PRO A 13 0.36 -22.05 22.94
N GLU A 14 -0.46 -21.01 22.96
CA GLU A 14 -1.55 -20.87 21.99
C GLU A 14 -0.92 -20.82 20.60
N LEU A 15 -1.23 -21.83 19.78
CA LEU A 15 -0.76 -22.04 18.41
C LEU A 15 -1.21 -20.94 17.40
N ASN A 16 -1.65 -19.78 17.88
CA ASN A 16 -1.99 -18.59 17.09
C ASN A 16 -1.53 -17.28 17.76
N SER A 17 -0.72 -17.33 18.82
CA SER A 17 -0.18 -16.12 19.46
C SER A 17 1.11 -15.67 18.76
N TYR A 18 1.04 -14.48 18.17
CA TYR A 18 2.14 -13.82 17.46
C TYR A 18 3.35 -13.61 18.37
N ASP A 19 4.55 -13.48 17.78
CA ASP A 19 5.72 -13.02 18.51
C ASP A 19 5.50 -11.57 18.98
N VAL A 20 5.08 -11.45 20.24
CA VAL A 20 4.88 -10.19 20.97
C VAL A 20 6.13 -9.76 21.74
N ALA A 21 7.25 -10.50 21.65
CA ALA A 21 8.43 -10.23 22.47
C ALA A 21 9.30 -9.09 21.93
N GLY A 22 9.28 -8.83 20.62
CA GLY A 22 10.04 -7.73 20.02
C GLY A 22 9.41 -6.36 20.32
N SER A 23 10.22 -5.42 20.83
CA SER A 23 9.77 -4.04 21.08
C SER A 23 9.26 -3.37 19.81
N LEU A 24 8.20 -2.59 19.95
CA LEU A 24 7.64 -1.72 18.91
C LEU A 24 7.88 -0.24 19.21
N GLU A 25 8.64 0.09 20.25
CA GLU A 25 8.95 1.47 20.59
C GLU A 25 9.88 2.09 19.53
N THR A 26 9.67 3.37 19.22
CA THR A 26 10.62 4.18 18.44
C THR A 26 11.91 4.35 19.23
N ASN A 27 13.02 3.94 18.62
CA ASN A 27 14.35 4.03 19.24
C ASN A 27 15.33 4.84 18.38
N ILE A 28 14.81 5.58 17.39
CA ILE A 28 15.60 6.48 16.54
C ILE A 28 16.22 7.59 17.40
N ALA A 29 17.46 7.96 17.12
CA ALA A 29 18.15 8.97 17.91
C ALA A 29 17.55 10.38 17.74
N ASP A 30 17.59 11.17 18.81
CA ASP A 30 17.10 12.55 18.82
C ASP A 30 17.70 13.41 17.70
N GLY A 31 16.85 14.29 17.16
CA GLY A 31 17.18 15.16 16.03
C GLY A 31 17.15 14.47 14.67
N PHE A 32 16.62 13.24 14.58
CA PHE A 32 16.27 12.61 13.30
C PHE A 32 15.26 13.47 12.53
N THR A 33 15.45 13.54 11.22
CA THR A 33 14.58 14.28 10.30
C THR A 33 14.10 13.39 9.15
N LEU A 34 12.78 13.34 8.98
CA LEU A 34 12.10 12.72 7.85
C LEU A 34 11.43 13.83 7.03
N VAL A 35 11.70 13.86 5.73
CA VAL A 35 10.90 14.62 4.76
C VAL A 35 10.10 13.64 3.91
N ALA A 36 8.79 13.84 3.84
CA ALA A 36 7.88 13.05 3.04
C ALA A 36 7.19 13.92 1.98
N VAL A 37 7.12 13.42 0.76
CA VAL A 37 6.32 14.00 -0.33
C VAL A 37 5.34 12.96 -0.87
N GLY A 38 4.33 13.41 -1.61
CA GLY A 38 3.36 12.54 -2.28
C GLY A 38 3.91 11.92 -3.56
N ASP A 39 3.04 11.84 -4.56
CA ASP A 39 3.31 11.11 -5.80
C ASP A 39 4.37 11.80 -6.69
N LEU A 40 5.41 11.05 -7.02
CA LEU A 40 6.49 11.41 -7.90
C LEU A 40 6.14 11.01 -9.35
N ILE A 41 5.27 11.80 -9.97
CA ILE A 41 4.92 11.67 -11.40
C ILE A 41 5.87 12.55 -12.23
N VAL A 42 7.12 12.10 -12.39
CA VAL A 42 8.21 12.91 -12.95
C VAL A 42 8.83 12.23 -14.17
N SER A 43 8.47 12.66 -15.39
CA SER A 43 8.90 11.98 -16.62
C SER A 43 10.34 12.25 -17.08
N ARG A 44 10.99 13.29 -16.55
CA ARG A 44 12.31 13.78 -16.98
C ARG A 44 13.04 14.44 -15.82
N ARG A 45 14.35 14.64 -15.97
CA ARG A 45 15.16 15.40 -15.01
C ARG A 45 14.55 16.76 -14.70
N LEU A 46 14.33 17.02 -13.42
CA LEU A 46 13.90 18.31 -12.89
C LEU A 46 15.10 19.23 -12.63
N THR A 47 16.27 18.67 -12.26
CA THR A 47 17.46 19.49 -11.93
C THR A 47 18.06 20.25 -13.11
N ASN A 48 17.74 19.85 -14.35
CA ASN A 48 18.11 20.59 -15.56
C ASN A 48 17.21 21.82 -15.81
N GLY A 49 16.07 21.93 -15.12
CA GLY A 49 15.10 23.01 -15.28
C GLY A 49 15.42 24.21 -14.39
N SER A 50 15.09 25.42 -14.87
CA SER A 50 15.06 26.62 -14.02
C SER A 50 13.63 26.88 -13.59
N HIS A 51 13.27 26.37 -12.42
CA HIS A 51 11.95 26.53 -11.82
C HIS A 51 12.07 27.43 -10.58
N PRO A 52 11.30 28.54 -10.49
CA PRO A 52 11.29 29.39 -9.30
C PRO A 52 10.96 28.56 -8.05
N GLY A 53 11.75 28.70 -6.98
CA GLY A 53 11.53 27.97 -5.72
C GLY A 53 12.10 26.55 -5.67
N PHE A 54 12.46 25.96 -6.82
CA PHE A 54 12.86 24.55 -6.86
C PHE A 54 14.16 24.26 -6.12
N ALA A 55 15.14 25.15 -6.19
CA ALA A 55 16.39 25.00 -5.45
C ALA A 55 16.16 24.96 -3.93
N GLN A 56 15.21 25.76 -3.43
CA GLN A 56 14.84 25.77 -2.01
C GLN A 56 14.16 24.46 -1.59
N VAL A 57 13.28 23.90 -2.45
CA VAL A 57 12.67 22.59 -2.20
C VAL A 57 13.74 21.50 -2.15
N VAL A 58 14.65 21.48 -3.13
CA VAL A 58 15.75 20.50 -3.17
C VAL A 58 16.66 20.60 -1.94
N GLU A 59 16.89 21.81 -1.42
CA GLU A 59 17.66 21.97 -0.18
C GLU A 59 16.96 21.32 1.03
N ILE A 60 15.64 21.47 1.15
CA ILE A 60 14.86 20.79 2.20
C ILE A 60 14.95 19.27 2.04
N LEU A 61 14.79 18.76 0.81
CA LEU A 61 14.87 17.32 0.52
C LEU A 61 16.27 16.74 0.81
N ARG A 62 17.35 17.50 0.61
CA ARG A 62 18.72 17.02 0.81
C ARG A 62 19.18 17.03 2.26
N THR A 63 18.59 17.89 3.09
CA THR A 63 19.04 18.10 4.47
C THR A 63 18.45 17.11 5.46
N ALA A 64 17.48 16.30 5.05
CA ALA A 64 16.88 15.26 5.87
C ALA A 64 17.74 13.99 5.95
N ASP A 65 17.62 13.24 7.05
CA ASP A 65 18.22 11.91 7.18
C ASP A 65 17.55 10.90 6.24
N VAL A 66 16.23 11.01 6.09
CA VAL A 66 15.43 10.24 5.12
C VAL A 66 14.52 11.19 4.34
N THR A 67 14.53 11.02 3.02
CA THR A 67 13.60 11.68 2.11
C THR A 67 12.82 10.64 1.36
N PHE A 68 11.53 10.58 1.69
CA PHE A 68 10.54 9.63 1.21
C PHE A 68 9.65 10.26 0.12
N GLY A 69 9.25 9.46 -0.87
CA GLY A 69 8.14 9.79 -1.79
C GLY A 69 7.50 8.55 -2.41
N ASN A 70 6.31 8.70 -2.99
CA ASN A 70 5.63 7.62 -3.72
C ASN A 70 6.00 7.65 -5.20
N LEU A 71 6.77 6.67 -5.70
CA LEU A 71 7.16 6.64 -7.11
C LEU A 71 6.00 6.15 -7.98
N GLU A 72 5.28 7.05 -8.62
CA GLU A 72 4.08 6.70 -9.42
C GLU A 72 4.37 6.73 -10.92
N THR A 73 5.53 6.15 -11.29
CA THR A 73 6.01 6.08 -12.66
C THR A 73 7.00 4.93 -12.81
N ASN A 74 7.16 4.43 -14.04
CA ASN A 74 8.16 3.41 -14.34
C ASN A 74 9.41 4.06 -14.92
N ILE A 75 10.62 3.61 -14.55
CA ILE A 75 11.89 4.19 -14.99
C ILE A 75 12.59 3.23 -15.96
N PHE A 76 12.55 3.52 -17.26
CA PHE A 76 13.29 2.80 -18.31
C PHE A 76 13.29 3.55 -19.66
N ASP A 77 14.15 3.16 -20.59
CA ASP A 77 14.08 3.64 -21.97
C ASP A 77 13.06 2.83 -22.77
N ILE A 78 11.93 3.48 -23.09
CA ILE A 78 10.84 2.89 -23.87
C ILE A 78 11.28 2.37 -25.24
N ARG A 79 12.36 2.90 -25.84
CA ARG A 79 12.84 2.51 -27.16
C ARG A 79 13.59 1.17 -27.14
N SER A 80 14.10 0.76 -25.98
CA SER A 80 14.77 -0.52 -25.76
C SER A 80 13.97 -1.45 -24.86
N PHE A 81 12.70 -1.14 -24.61
CA PHE A 81 11.84 -1.93 -23.74
C PHE A 81 11.38 -3.21 -24.44
N GLU A 82 11.74 -4.37 -23.88
CA GLU A 82 11.37 -5.69 -24.40
C GLU A 82 10.07 -6.19 -23.76
N GLY A 83 8.98 -5.45 -23.95
CA GLY A 83 7.67 -5.78 -23.41
C GLY A 83 6.55 -5.04 -24.12
N SER A 84 5.38 -4.97 -23.49
CA SER A 84 4.27 -4.17 -23.97
C SER A 84 3.56 -3.51 -22.79
N PRO A 85 2.92 -2.34 -23.00
CA PRO A 85 2.01 -1.80 -22.00
C PRO A 85 0.92 -2.85 -21.67
N GLN A 86 0.53 -2.95 -20.41
CA GLN A 86 -0.54 -3.84 -19.98
C GLN A 86 -1.89 -3.35 -20.51
N ALA A 87 -2.80 -4.27 -20.80
CA ALA A 87 -4.14 -3.92 -21.27
C ALA A 87 -4.96 -3.15 -20.22
N GLU A 88 -4.68 -3.39 -18.94
CA GLU A 88 -5.22 -2.65 -17.80
C GLU A 88 -4.09 -1.87 -17.14
N TYR A 89 -4.33 -0.59 -16.85
CA TYR A 89 -3.31 0.35 -16.38
C TYR A 89 -3.90 1.34 -15.36
N GLY A 90 -3.04 2.11 -14.69
CA GLY A 90 -3.39 3.03 -13.60
C GLY A 90 -4.16 4.29 -13.99
N GLY A 91 -4.49 4.49 -15.27
CA GLY A 91 -5.15 5.69 -15.80
C GLY A 91 -4.33 6.46 -16.85
N ALA A 92 -3.02 6.20 -16.91
CA ALA A 92 -2.10 6.56 -17.98
C ALA A 92 -0.91 5.58 -17.99
N TYR A 93 -0.12 5.54 -19.07
CA TYR A 93 1.15 4.76 -19.09
C TYR A 93 2.31 5.66 -18.68
N HIS A 94 2.50 5.85 -17.37
CA HIS A 94 3.55 6.72 -16.87
C HIS A 94 4.94 6.08 -17.04
N VAL A 95 5.79 6.75 -17.83
CA VAL A 95 7.20 6.39 -18.02
C VAL A 95 8.08 7.61 -17.79
N SER A 96 9.16 7.37 -17.08
CA SER A 96 10.23 8.28 -16.79
C SER A 96 11.49 7.83 -17.49
N LEU A 97 12.25 8.80 -18.01
CA LEU A 97 13.53 8.50 -18.65
C LEU A 97 14.52 7.92 -17.61
N PRO A 98 15.45 7.02 -18.01
CA PRO A 98 16.40 6.38 -17.09
C PRO A 98 17.14 7.37 -16.20
N GLU A 99 17.43 8.55 -16.72
CA GLU A 99 18.14 9.59 -16.00
C GLU A 99 17.35 10.26 -14.85
N THR A 100 16.09 9.88 -14.64
CA THR A 100 15.26 10.28 -13.50
C THR A 100 15.73 9.60 -12.21
N GLY A 101 16.21 8.35 -12.27
CA GLY A 101 16.80 7.66 -11.11
C GLY A 101 17.93 8.46 -10.43
N PRO A 102 19.01 8.84 -11.15
CA PRO A 102 20.07 9.66 -10.58
C PRO A 102 19.61 11.08 -10.22
N ASP A 103 18.57 11.61 -10.88
CA ASP A 103 18.00 12.92 -10.56
C ASP A 103 17.30 12.93 -9.20
N LEU A 104 16.45 11.93 -8.94
CA LEU A 104 15.81 11.70 -7.65
C LEU A 104 16.87 11.57 -6.55
N ARG A 105 17.91 10.77 -6.78
CA ARG A 105 19.02 10.65 -5.83
C ARG A 105 19.72 11.98 -5.59
N THR A 106 19.97 12.75 -6.65
CA THR A 106 20.58 14.08 -6.57
C THR A 106 19.70 15.05 -5.79
N MET A 107 18.38 14.93 -5.85
CA MET A 107 17.45 15.76 -5.07
C MET A 107 17.37 15.38 -3.59
N GLY A 108 17.90 14.22 -3.19
CA GLY A 108 17.95 13.76 -1.79
C GLY A 108 17.11 12.52 -1.51
N PHE A 109 16.31 12.02 -2.46
CA PHE A 109 15.52 10.81 -2.25
C PHE A 109 16.43 9.60 -2.00
N ASN A 110 16.18 8.91 -0.89
CA ASN A 110 16.88 7.69 -0.50
C ASN A 110 15.93 6.53 -0.17
N LEU A 111 14.62 6.80 -0.12
CA LEU A 111 13.57 5.83 0.18
C LEU A 111 12.32 6.15 -0.65
N VAL A 112 11.69 5.18 -1.29
CA VAL A 112 10.44 5.38 -2.04
C VAL A 112 9.44 4.22 -1.85
N SER A 113 8.14 4.53 -1.86
CA SER A 113 7.13 3.49 -2.10
C SER A 113 6.98 3.22 -3.59
N TYR A 114 6.68 1.97 -3.92
CA TYR A 114 6.37 1.54 -5.28
C TYR A 114 5.20 0.55 -5.35
N ALA A 115 4.37 0.46 -4.31
CA ALA A 115 3.02 -0.08 -4.44
C ALA A 115 2.05 1.06 -4.76
N ASN A 116 1.59 1.12 -6.00
CA ASN A 116 0.54 2.01 -6.47
C ASN A 116 -0.09 1.44 -7.75
N ASN A 117 -1.10 2.12 -8.27
CA ASN A 117 -1.82 1.78 -9.50
C ASN A 117 -0.94 1.78 -10.77
N HIS A 118 0.18 2.51 -10.80
CA HIS A 118 1.05 2.65 -11.98
C HIS A 118 2.26 1.71 -12.00
N ALA A 119 2.60 1.08 -10.87
CA ALA A 119 3.77 0.20 -10.74
C ALA A 119 3.79 -0.99 -11.72
N PHE A 120 2.63 -1.33 -12.30
CA PHE A 120 2.46 -2.46 -13.22
C PHE A 120 1.95 -2.08 -14.61
N ASP A 121 1.90 -0.79 -14.96
CA ASP A 121 1.46 -0.30 -16.28
C ASP A 121 2.20 -0.95 -17.45
N TRP A 122 3.46 -1.29 -17.23
CA TRP A 122 4.36 -1.93 -18.21
C TRP A 122 4.70 -3.37 -17.82
N GLY A 123 3.82 -4.00 -17.04
CA GLY A 123 3.96 -5.38 -16.60
C GLY A 123 5.13 -5.62 -15.66
N VAL A 124 5.49 -6.89 -15.55
CA VAL A 124 6.59 -7.36 -14.69
C VAL A 124 7.93 -6.80 -15.18
N GLU A 125 8.08 -6.66 -16.49
CA GLU A 125 9.28 -6.15 -17.15
C GLU A 125 9.55 -4.69 -16.76
N GLY A 126 8.53 -3.83 -16.85
CA GLY A 126 8.62 -2.43 -16.45
C GLY A 126 8.84 -2.24 -14.95
N MET A 127 8.14 -3.03 -14.13
CA MET A 127 8.37 -3.07 -12.68
C MET A 127 9.83 -3.41 -12.37
N ARG A 128 10.37 -4.50 -12.94
CA ARG A 128 11.75 -4.94 -12.70
C ARG A 128 12.79 -3.93 -13.18
N LEU A 129 12.58 -3.31 -14.34
CA LEU A 129 13.48 -2.25 -14.83
C LEU A 129 13.50 -1.06 -13.87
N THR A 130 12.34 -0.67 -13.35
CA THR A 130 12.23 0.42 -12.37
C THR A 130 12.93 0.07 -11.07
N CYS A 131 12.71 -1.14 -10.54
CA CYS A 131 13.43 -1.66 -9.36
C CYS A 131 14.94 -1.60 -9.54
N ARG A 132 15.46 -2.05 -10.70
CA ARG A 132 16.90 -1.97 -11.01
C ARG A 132 17.40 -0.54 -11.05
N ALA A 133 16.66 0.37 -11.69
CA ALA A 133 17.04 1.78 -11.75
C ALA A 133 17.12 2.42 -10.35
N LEU A 134 16.23 2.05 -9.42
CA LEU A 134 16.28 2.53 -8.03
C LEU A 134 17.48 1.95 -7.28
N GLU A 135 17.73 0.64 -7.40
CA GLU A 135 18.88 -0.05 -6.82
C GLU A 135 20.22 0.53 -7.30
N GLU A 136 20.38 0.73 -8.60
CA GLU A 136 21.60 1.29 -9.21
C GLU A 136 21.92 2.71 -8.73
N ASN A 137 20.89 3.45 -8.28
CA ASN A 137 21.03 4.81 -7.75
C ASN A 137 21.00 4.89 -6.22
N GLY A 138 21.02 3.74 -5.53
CA GLY A 138 21.06 3.67 -4.08
C GLY A 138 19.80 4.19 -3.39
N ILE A 139 18.65 4.07 -4.06
CA ILE A 139 17.34 4.44 -3.52
C ILE A 139 16.64 3.15 -3.08
N ALA A 140 16.40 3.00 -1.78
CA ALA A 140 15.63 1.87 -1.27
C ALA A 140 14.16 2.01 -1.69
N TYR A 141 13.51 0.91 -2.06
CA TYR A 141 12.10 0.91 -2.45
C TYR A 141 11.33 -0.25 -1.82
N ALA A 142 10.05 -0.05 -1.50
CA ALA A 142 9.17 -1.07 -0.93
C ALA A 142 7.82 -1.15 -1.67
N GLY A 143 7.11 -2.26 -1.50
CA GLY A 143 5.74 -2.43 -2.02
C GLY A 143 5.63 -3.30 -3.29
N VAL A 144 6.76 -3.71 -3.87
CA VAL A 144 6.82 -4.64 -5.02
C VAL A 144 7.81 -5.78 -4.77
N GLY A 145 7.61 -6.90 -5.44
CA GLY A 145 8.53 -8.03 -5.38
C GLY A 145 8.19 -9.14 -6.34
N GLU A 146 9.01 -10.19 -6.35
CA GLU A 146 8.81 -11.39 -7.20
C GLU A 146 7.69 -12.31 -6.68
N ASN A 147 7.17 -12.03 -5.49
CA ASN A 147 6.03 -12.68 -4.85
C ASN A 147 5.48 -11.80 -3.73
N LEU A 148 4.35 -12.21 -3.13
CA LEU A 148 3.67 -11.41 -2.09
C LEU A 148 4.54 -11.22 -0.84
N SER A 149 5.29 -12.23 -0.44
CA SER A 149 6.23 -12.14 0.69
C SER A 149 7.31 -11.07 0.46
N GLN A 150 7.86 -10.97 -0.75
CA GLN A 150 8.82 -9.92 -1.10
C GLN A 150 8.15 -8.55 -1.22
N ALA A 151 6.99 -8.47 -1.88
CA ALA A 151 6.28 -7.21 -2.08
C ALA A 151 5.86 -6.56 -0.75
N GLY A 152 5.47 -7.38 0.23
CA GLY A 152 5.13 -6.93 1.56
C GLY A 152 6.31 -6.76 2.51
N ALA A 153 7.54 -7.15 2.13
CA ALA A 153 8.68 -7.06 3.03
C ALA A 153 9.10 -5.61 3.29
N ALA A 154 9.50 -5.33 4.54
CA ALA A 154 10.10 -4.06 4.89
C ALA A 154 11.46 -3.88 4.20
N ARG A 155 11.75 -2.64 3.80
CA ARG A 155 13.01 -2.25 3.15
C ARG A 155 13.65 -1.14 3.95
N PHE A 156 14.98 -1.11 3.99
CA PHE A 156 15.70 -0.38 5.03
C PHE A 156 16.70 0.62 4.45
N VAL A 157 16.83 1.75 5.14
CA VAL A 157 17.88 2.74 4.95
C VAL A 157 18.63 2.89 6.26
N GLU A 158 19.96 2.80 6.20
CA GLU A 158 20.83 3.07 7.34
C GLU A 158 21.11 4.57 7.41
N THR A 159 20.94 5.17 8.59
CA THR A 159 21.31 6.57 8.86
C THR A 159 22.27 6.64 10.04
N SER A 160 22.88 7.82 10.25
CA SER A 160 23.68 8.05 11.46
C SER A 160 22.85 8.06 12.76
N LYS A 161 21.53 8.13 12.65
CA LYS A 161 20.56 8.22 13.75
C LYS A 161 19.85 6.89 14.05
N GLY A 162 20.08 5.88 13.22
CA GLY A 162 19.45 4.57 13.31
C GLY A 162 18.88 4.11 11.97
N ARG A 163 18.25 2.95 11.99
CA ARG A 163 17.75 2.27 10.81
C ARG A 163 16.30 2.60 10.56
N VAL A 164 15.98 3.03 9.35
CA VAL A 164 14.61 3.36 8.93
C VAL A 164 14.05 2.24 8.05
N GLY A 165 12.89 1.70 8.41
CA GLY A 165 12.17 0.69 7.64
C GLY A 165 10.98 1.29 6.88
N LEU A 166 10.66 0.76 5.70
CA LEU A 166 9.47 1.10 4.92
C LEU A 166 8.69 -0.16 4.56
N VAL A 167 7.38 -0.16 4.82
CA VAL A 167 6.40 -1.08 4.25
C VAL A 167 5.41 -0.27 3.42
N SER A 168 5.10 -0.74 2.21
CA SER A 168 4.20 -0.03 1.29
C SER A 168 3.12 -0.97 0.77
N SER A 169 1.91 -0.45 0.60
CA SER A 169 0.79 -1.12 -0.06
C SER A 169 -0.03 -0.16 -0.90
N ALA A 170 -0.94 -0.69 -1.73
CA ALA A 170 -1.94 0.11 -2.43
C ALA A 170 -3.35 -0.47 -2.31
N SER A 171 -4.34 0.39 -2.10
CA SER A 171 -5.77 0.06 -2.18
C SER A 171 -6.37 0.27 -3.57
N THR A 172 -5.81 1.21 -4.34
CA THR A 172 -6.17 1.42 -5.75
C THR A 172 -5.13 0.79 -6.66
N PHE A 173 -5.55 -0.20 -7.46
CA PHE A 173 -4.69 -0.92 -8.41
C PHE A 173 -5.53 -1.75 -9.41
N THR A 174 -4.90 -2.20 -10.49
CA THR A 174 -5.53 -3.14 -11.45
C THR A 174 -5.40 -4.59 -10.96
N PRO A 175 -6.43 -5.46 -11.14
CA PRO A 175 -6.42 -6.84 -10.64
C PRO A 175 -5.15 -7.65 -10.95
N MET A 176 -4.53 -7.45 -12.12
CA MET A 176 -3.34 -8.18 -12.55
C MET A 176 -2.03 -7.69 -11.91
N SER A 177 -2.06 -6.58 -11.17
CA SER A 177 -0.90 -6.01 -10.48
C SER A 177 -0.54 -6.75 -9.19
N ARG A 178 -1.48 -7.54 -8.61
CA ARG A 178 -1.28 -8.16 -7.29
C ARG A 178 -0.16 -9.20 -7.31
N ALA A 179 0.71 -9.12 -6.31
CA ALA A 179 1.64 -10.19 -5.99
C ALA A 179 0.90 -11.39 -5.38
N CYS A 180 1.41 -12.60 -5.63
CA CYS A 180 0.94 -13.82 -4.97
C CYS A 180 2.13 -14.62 -4.46
N ASP A 181 1.97 -15.27 -3.30
CA ASP A 181 2.91 -16.31 -2.88
C ASP A 181 2.72 -17.59 -3.72
N ALA A 182 3.71 -18.48 -3.65
CA ALA A 182 3.64 -19.79 -4.28
C ALA A 182 2.45 -20.61 -3.76
N VAL A 183 1.86 -21.43 -4.63
CA VAL A 183 0.74 -22.33 -4.28
C VAL A 183 1.06 -23.73 -4.76
N GLY A 184 1.36 -24.63 -3.81
CA GLY A 184 1.83 -25.97 -4.14
C GLY A 184 3.16 -25.92 -4.89
N GLU A 185 3.23 -26.51 -6.07
CA GLU A 185 4.41 -26.48 -6.96
C GLU A 185 4.47 -25.23 -7.85
N ALA A 186 3.40 -24.43 -7.93
CA ALA A 186 3.38 -23.23 -8.75
C ALA A 186 4.18 -22.10 -8.07
N PRO A 187 5.07 -21.39 -8.80
CA PRO A 187 5.84 -20.30 -8.23
C PRO A 187 4.95 -19.13 -7.81
N GLY A 188 5.50 -18.26 -6.96
CA GLY A 188 4.87 -16.97 -6.68
C GLY A 188 4.77 -16.09 -7.93
N ARG A 189 3.89 -15.09 -7.87
CA ARG A 189 3.68 -14.12 -8.94
C ARG A 189 4.27 -12.77 -8.54
N PRO A 190 5.12 -12.15 -9.38
CA PRO A 190 5.58 -10.79 -9.16
C PRO A 190 4.42 -9.79 -9.18
N GLY A 191 4.51 -8.76 -8.36
CA GLY A 191 3.44 -7.80 -8.21
C GLY A 191 3.65 -6.83 -7.07
N ILE A 192 2.60 -6.04 -6.81
CA ILE A 192 2.52 -5.13 -5.67
C ILE A 192 1.88 -5.79 -4.44
N ASN A 193 2.21 -5.26 -3.27
CA ASN A 193 1.52 -5.52 -2.02
C ASN A 193 0.20 -4.72 -1.98
N THR A 194 -0.93 -5.39 -1.80
CA THR A 194 -2.24 -4.76 -1.98
C THR A 194 -3.13 -4.82 -0.74
N LEU A 195 -3.91 -3.76 -0.54
CA LEU A 195 -5.04 -3.70 0.37
C LEU A 195 -6.34 -3.78 -0.44
N ARG A 196 -6.92 -4.97 -0.62
CA ARG A 196 -8.21 -5.07 -1.34
C ARG A 196 -9.31 -4.43 -0.50
N LEU A 197 -10.17 -3.66 -1.15
CA LEU A 197 -11.36 -3.07 -0.54
C LEU A 197 -12.64 -3.65 -1.17
N GLU A 198 -13.62 -3.99 -0.34
CA GLU A 198 -14.98 -4.24 -0.79
C GLU A 198 -15.76 -2.92 -0.75
N ARG A 199 -16.14 -2.40 -1.93
CA ARG A 199 -16.89 -1.16 -2.04
C ARG A 199 -18.39 -1.40 -1.98
N SER A 200 -19.08 -0.62 -1.15
CA SER A 200 -20.53 -0.48 -1.12
C SER A 200 -20.95 0.94 -1.52
N ILE A 201 -22.11 1.08 -2.15
CA ILE A 201 -22.77 2.36 -2.41
C ILE A 201 -23.82 2.59 -1.32
N VAL A 202 -23.66 3.65 -0.54
CA VAL A 202 -24.64 4.06 0.46
C VAL A 202 -25.76 4.82 -0.24
N VAL A 203 -27.00 4.43 0.00
CA VAL A 203 -28.20 5.08 -0.54
C VAL A 203 -29.24 5.29 0.55
N GLU A 204 -30.14 6.23 0.34
CA GLU A 204 -31.27 6.41 1.26
C GLU A 204 -32.12 5.12 1.34
N PRO A 205 -32.69 4.78 2.51
CA PRO A 205 -33.47 3.55 2.69
C PRO A 205 -34.57 3.35 1.62
N LYS A 206 -35.24 4.44 1.21
CA LYS A 206 -36.31 4.39 0.20
C LYS A 206 -35.83 3.96 -1.20
N MET A 207 -34.56 4.21 -1.54
CA MET A 207 -33.97 3.80 -2.82
C MET A 207 -33.67 2.30 -2.85
N LEU A 208 -33.44 1.71 -1.68
CA LEU A 208 -33.10 0.30 -1.53
C LEU A 208 -34.24 -0.62 -2.03
N ASP A 209 -35.49 -0.21 -1.86
CA ASP A 209 -36.65 -0.96 -2.35
C ASP A 209 -36.70 -1.03 -3.88
N SER A 210 -36.42 0.09 -4.57
CA SER A 210 -36.32 0.09 -6.03
C SER A 210 -35.17 -0.81 -6.51
N LEU A 211 -34.03 -0.80 -5.81
CA LEU A 211 -32.90 -1.68 -6.13
C LEU A 211 -33.25 -3.17 -5.92
N ARG A 212 -34.06 -3.51 -4.91
CA ARG A 212 -34.59 -4.87 -4.71
C ARG A 212 -35.45 -5.29 -5.90
N MET A 213 -36.35 -4.41 -6.35
CA MET A 213 -37.20 -4.68 -7.51
C MET A 213 -36.38 -4.93 -8.78
N VAL A 214 -35.34 -4.11 -9.02
CA VAL A 214 -34.42 -4.31 -10.15
C VAL A 214 -33.71 -5.66 -10.04
N ARG A 215 -33.09 -5.95 -8.88
CA ARG A 215 -32.42 -7.23 -8.61
C ARG A 215 -33.34 -8.42 -8.90
N ASP A 216 -34.55 -8.42 -8.34
CA ASP A 216 -35.50 -9.53 -8.43
C ASP A 216 -36.09 -9.70 -9.85
N SER A 217 -35.88 -8.72 -10.73
CA SER A 217 -36.25 -8.78 -12.14
C SER A 217 -35.12 -9.33 -13.03
N LEU A 218 -33.89 -9.45 -12.50
CA LEU A 218 -32.75 -9.97 -13.26
C LEU A 218 -32.76 -11.52 -13.31
N PRO A 219 -32.32 -12.12 -14.44
CA PRO A 219 -32.20 -13.57 -14.53
C PRO A 219 -31.22 -14.10 -13.48
N ASN A 220 -31.52 -15.28 -12.91
CA ASN A 220 -30.72 -15.98 -11.90
C ASN A 220 -30.55 -15.27 -10.53
N PHE A 221 -31.19 -14.13 -10.28
CA PHE A 221 -31.34 -13.57 -8.94
C PHE A 221 -32.66 -14.07 -8.34
N GLY A 222 -32.60 -15.18 -7.60
CA GLY A 222 -33.77 -15.69 -6.88
C GLY A 222 -34.29 -14.64 -5.89
N ARG A 223 -35.61 -14.55 -5.73
CA ARG A 223 -36.25 -13.73 -4.68
C ARG A 223 -35.72 -14.21 -3.32
N SER A 224 -34.70 -13.56 -2.79
CA SER A 224 -34.28 -13.82 -1.42
C SER A 224 -35.35 -13.21 -0.51
N GLY A 225 -36.17 -14.07 0.10
CA GLY A 225 -37.21 -13.63 1.06
C GLY A 225 -36.65 -12.98 2.33
N ARG A 226 -35.33 -12.82 2.44
CA ARG A 226 -34.64 -12.21 3.57
C ARG A 226 -34.39 -10.75 3.26
N GLN A 227 -35.14 -9.86 3.92
CA GLN A 227 -34.83 -8.43 3.92
C GLN A 227 -33.46 -8.26 4.59
N SER A 228 -32.51 -7.77 3.81
CA SER A 228 -31.19 -7.34 4.26
C SER A 228 -31.08 -5.85 4.01
N ASP A 229 -30.34 -5.15 4.87
CA ASP A 229 -29.98 -3.74 4.66
C ASP A 229 -28.99 -3.56 3.50
N ASN A 230 -28.48 -4.69 2.97
CA ASN A 230 -27.64 -4.76 1.78
C ASN A 230 -28.39 -5.38 0.59
N VAL A 231 -28.30 -4.74 -0.58
CA VAL A 231 -28.85 -5.21 -1.85
C VAL A 231 -27.75 -5.24 -2.89
N LYS A 232 -27.53 -6.40 -3.51
CA LYS A 232 -26.52 -6.58 -4.56
C LYS A 232 -27.18 -6.61 -5.93
N VAL A 233 -26.79 -5.71 -6.83
CA VAL A 233 -27.24 -5.63 -8.23
C VAL A 233 -26.02 -5.68 -9.13
N ALA A 234 -25.95 -6.65 -10.05
CA ALA A 234 -24.84 -6.79 -11.01
C ALA A 234 -23.44 -6.64 -10.38
N ASN A 235 -23.22 -7.34 -9.25
CA ASN A 235 -21.99 -7.31 -8.42
C ASN A 235 -21.70 -6.01 -7.64
N VAL A 236 -22.55 -5.00 -7.72
CA VAL A 236 -22.45 -3.79 -6.88
C VAL A 236 -23.31 -3.97 -5.64
N THR A 237 -22.70 -3.79 -4.47
CA THR A 237 -23.41 -3.80 -3.18
C THR A 237 -23.93 -2.40 -2.87
N PHE A 238 -25.22 -2.29 -2.57
CA PHE A 238 -25.87 -1.07 -2.08
C PHE A 238 -26.29 -1.29 -0.63
N ARG A 239 -26.13 -0.29 0.23
CA ARG A 239 -26.53 -0.34 1.64
C ARG A 239 -27.36 0.88 2.03
N ALA A 240 -28.31 0.70 2.94
CA ALA A 240 -29.06 1.82 3.50
C ALA A 240 -28.17 2.71 4.38
N GLY A 241 -28.31 4.04 4.25
CA GLY A 241 -27.67 5.01 5.13
C GLY A 241 -28.18 6.43 4.91
N GLU A 242 -27.89 7.32 5.85
CA GLU A 242 -28.39 8.71 5.83
C GLU A 242 -27.63 9.62 4.86
N ARG A 243 -26.36 9.29 4.57
CA ARG A 243 -25.49 10.05 3.67
C ARG A 243 -25.14 9.20 2.46
N PRO A 244 -25.73 9.48 1.28
CA PRO A 244 -25.36 8.78 0.06
C PRO A 244 -23.88 8.97 -0.27
N GLY A 245 -23.23 7.93 -0.77
CA GLY A 245 -21.80 7.97 -1.07
C GLY A 245 -21.20 6.58 -1.26
N TYR A 246 -19.87 6.51 -1.18
CA TYR A 246 -19.14 5.25 -1.19
C TYR A 246 -18.68 4.88 0.21
N SER A 247 -18.57 3.58 0.45
CA SER A 247 -17.97 3.03 1.65
C SER A 247 -17.14 1.81 1.29
N TYR A 248 -16.12 1.56 2.09
CA TYR A 248 -15.11 0.56 1.80
C TYR A 248 -14.85 -0.28 3.03
N GLU A 249 -14.77 -1.59 2.84
CA GLU A 249 -14.39 -2.54 3.87
C GLU A 249 -13.07 -3.22 3.46
N PRO A 250 -11.99 -3.07 4.25
CA PRO A 250 -10.73 -3.71 3.94
C PRO A 250 -10.80 -5.23 4.01
N ASN A 251 -10.10 -5.91 3.10
CA ASN A 251 -9.99 -7.36 3.15
C ASN A 251 -9.21 -7.79 4.40
N PRO A 252 -9.81 -8.57 5.31
CA PRO A 252 -9.18 -8.87 6.61
C PRO A 252 -7.88 -9.68 6.48
N LYS A 253 -7.70 -10.45 5.39
CA LYS A 253 -6.44 -11.18 5.15
C LYS A 253 -5.32 -10.23 4.75
N ASP A 254 -5.64 -9.21 3.96
CA ASP A 254 -4.64 -8.22 3.51
C ASP A 254 -4.22 -7.35 4.70
N VAL A 255 -5.19 -6.88 5.50
CA VAL A 255 -4.92 -6.16 6.76
C VAL A 255 -4.00 -7.00 7.65
N ALA A 256 -4.35 -8.24 7.96
CA ALA A 256 -3.53 -9.09 8.83
C ALA A 256 -2.10 -9.30 8.28
N ASN A 257 -1.95 -9.45 6.96
CA ASN A 257 -0.63 -9.59 6.33
C ASN A 257 0.18 -8.29 6.41
N ILE A 258 -0.43 -7.13 6.14
CA ILE A 258 0.21 -5.82 6.20
C ILE A 258 0.66 -5.53 7.64
N LEU A 259 -0.22 -5.67 8.63
CA LEU A 259 0.12 -5.46 10.04
C LEU A 259 1.29 -6.37 10.49
N ARG A 260 1.30 -7.64 10.03
CA ARG A 260 2.42 -8.55 10.29
C ARG A 260 3.73 -8.06 9.67
N ASN A 261 3.68 -7.53 8.46
CA ASN A 261 4.86 -7.03 7.76
C ASN A 261 5.42 -5.75 8.41
N ILE A 262 4.53 -4.84 8.85
CA ILE A 262 4.90 -3.65 9.62
C ILE A 262 5.60 -4.08 10.91
N ARG A 263 5.00 -4.99 11.68
CA ARG A 263 5.58 -5.48 12.94
C ARG A 263 6.98 -6.05 12.75
N ARG A 264 7.16 -6.88 11.71
CA ARG A 264 8.48 -7.43 11.34
C ARG A 264 9.45 -6.33 10.93
N GLY A 265 9.00 -5.36 10.13
CA GLY A 265 9.82 -4.21 9.74
C GLY A 265 10.30 -3.42 10.96
N LYS A 266 9.39 -3.12 11.88
CA LYS A 266 9.69 -2.41 13.12
C LYS A 266 10.68 -3.17 14.01
N GLN A 267 10.54 -4.49 14.15
CA GLN A 267 11.49 -5.30 14.93
C GLN A 267 12.94 -5.24 14.41
N PHE A 268 13.16 -4.77 13.18
CA PHE A 268 14.47 -4.59 12.57
C PHE A 268 14.77 -3.13 12.20
N SER A 269 14.01 -2.16 12.70
CA SER A 269 14.23 -0.73 12.47
C SER A 269 13.99 0.10 13.73
N ASP A 270 14.68 1.23 13.83
CA ASP A 270 14.51 2.17 14.93
C ASP A 270 13.32 3.12 14.66
N PHE A 271 13.03 3.36 13.38
CA PHE A 271 11.86 4.08 12.86
C PHE A 271 11.24 3.34 11.68
N CYS A 272 9.92 3.10 11.66
CA CYS A 272 9.21 2.36 10.63
C CYS A 272 8.12 3.24 10.00
N ILE A 273 8.18 3.38 8.68
CA ILE A 273 7.17 4.05 7.86
C ILE A 273 6.26 2.96 7.28
N PHE A 274 4.95 3.15 7.41
CA PHE A 274 3.98 2.48 6.56
C PHE A 274 3.36 3.51 5.62
N THR A 275 2.97 3.09 4.40
CA THR A 275 2.25 3.95 3.46
C THR A 275 1.27 3.14 2.63
N ASN A 276 0.08 3.70 2.42
CA ASN A 276 -0.97 3.16 1.58
C ASN A 276 -1.29 4.14 0.45
N HIS A 277 -1.05 3.74 -0.80
CA HIS A 277 -1.51 4.51 -1.96
C HIS A 277 -2.96 4.14 -2.28
N GLY A 278 -3.85 5.14 -2.32
CA GLY A 278 -5.27 4.93 -2.57
C GLY A 278 -5.94 6.16 -3.13
N HIS A 279 -6.95 5.96 -3.97
CA HIS A 279 -7.80 7.01 -4.53
C HIS A 279 -9.19 7.02 -3.90
N GLU A 280 -9.47 6.18 -2.90
CA GLU A 280 -10.77 6.13 -2.25
C GLU A 280 -11.00 7.34 -1.31
N PRO A 281 -12.22 7.94 -1.28
CA PRO A 281 -13.43 7.57 -2.02
C PRO A 281 -13.46 8.11 -3.48
N GLY A 282 -12.50 8.95 -3.83
CA GLY A 282 -12.24 9.46 -5.16
C GLY A 282 -11.35 10.71 -5.09
N ASN A 283 -10.63 11.02 -6.18
CA ASN A 283 -9.78 12.22 -6.29
C ASN A 283 -10.53 13.57 -6.15
N TRP A 284 -11.86 13.51 -6.06
CA TRP A 284 -12.74 14.66 -5.81
C TRP A 284 -12.96 14.95 -4.31
N SER A 285 -12.50 14.06 -3.42
CA SER A 285 -12.69 14.18 -1.97
C SER A 285 -11.42 14.72 -1.30
N GLU A 286 -11.59 15.67 -0.37
CA GLU A 286 -10.53 16.11 0.55
C GLU A 286 -10.51 15.29 1.85
N GLU A 287 -11.56 14.48 2.08
CA GLU A 287 -11.65 13.58 3.24
C GLU A 287 -11.28 12.16 2.82
N PRO A 288 -10.57 11.41 3.70
CA PRO A 288 -10.21 10.02 3.42
C PRO A 288 -11.44 9.11 3.43
N ALA A 289 -11.31 7.94 2.80
CA ALA A 289 -12.34 6.90 2.86
C ALA A 289 -12.60 6.45 4.30
N ASP A 290 -13.80 5.92 4.54
CA ASP A 290 -14.29 5.62 5.89
C ASP A 290 -13.49 4.53 6.63
N TYR A 291 -12.77 3.67 5.90
CA TYR A 291 -11.88 2.67 6.50
C TYR A 291 -10.50 3.22 6.91
N GLU A 292 -10.02 4.27 6.24
CA GLU A 292 -8.60 4.63 6.21
C GLU A 292 -8.09 5.04 7.59
N ARG A 293 -8.89 5.79 8.36
CA ARG A 293 -8.52 6.24 9.71
C ARG A 293 -8.32 5.08 10.68
N GLU A 294 -9.26 4.13 10.67
CA GLU A 294 -9.18 2.95 11.53
C GLU A 294 -8.00 2.06 11.11
N PHE A 295 -7.79 1.90 9.80
CA PHE A 295 -6.64 1.17 9.28
C PHE A 295 -5.31 1.82 9.67
N ALA A 296 -5.20 3.16 9.59
CA ALA A 296 -4.02 3.90 10.02
C ALA A 296 -3.71 3.65 11.50
N HIS A 297 -4.70 3.70 12.40
CA HIS A 297 -4.49 3.37 13.81
C HIS A 297 -3.97 1.94 14.00
N GLN A 298 -4.54 0.95 13.30
CA GLN A 298 -4.07 -0.43 13.38
C GLN A 298 -2.61 -0.58 12.92
N THR A 299 -2.18 0.19 11.91
CA THR A 299 -0.78 0.16 11.44
C THR A 299 0.18 0.78 12.45
N VAL A 300 -0.23 1.85 13.15
CA VAL A 300 0.55 2.44 14.25
C VAL A 300 0.65 1.45 15.42
N ASP A 301 -0.46 0.82 15.80
CA ASP A 301 -0.48 -0.23 16.83
C ASP A 301 0.39 -1.46 16.46
N ALA A 302 0.60 -1.69 15.17
CA ALA A 302 1.49 -2.74 14.66
C ALA A 302 2.98 -2.34 14.64
N GLY A 303 3.30 -1.07 14.88
CA GLY A 303 4.68 -0.57 15.00
C GLY A 303 5.10 0.45 13.94
N ALA A 304 4.19 0.98 13.12
CA ALA A 304 4.50 2.13 12.27
C ALA A 304 4.63 3.40 13.12
N ASP A 305 5.73 4.11 12.97
CA ASP A 305 5.97 5.42 13.60
C ASP A 305 5.46 6.58 12.72
N ALA A 306 5.22 6.31 11.43
CA ALA A 306 4.61 7.23 10.46
C ALA A 306 3.67 6.48 9.50
N TYR A 307 2.59 7.15 9.11
CA TYR A 307 1.58 6.73 8.13
C TYR A 307 1.47 7.76 7.01
#